data_AF-A0A7C4G3L3-F1
#
_entry.id   AF-A0A7C4G3L3-F1
#
_cell.length_a   1.000
_cell.length_b   1.000
_cell.length_c   1.000
_cell.angle_alpha   90.00
_cell.angle_beta   90.00
_cell.angle_gamma   90.00
#
_symmetry.space_group_name_H-M   'P 1'
#
loop_
_entity.id
_entity.type
_entity.pdbx_description
1 polymer ?
#
loop_
_entity_poly.entity_id
_entity_poly.type
_entity_poly.pdbx_seq_one_letter_code
_entity_poly.pdbx_strand_id
1 'polypeptide(L)'
;MSMSIVTNVNSLIAQENLRVNNEFQSRTIQRLTSGYRINSSGDDAAGLAVANKFRSDVAELQQGIRNANDGISTLQIIDGGLNNISKMLDRLKTLATQSASATFSGNRTTL
;
A
#
# COMPACT_ATOMS: atom_id res chain seq x y z
N MET A 1 64.69 -15.35 1.11
CA MET A 1 63.81 -14.23 0.69
C MET A 1 64.68 -13.00 0.53
N SER A 2 64.85 -12.50 -0.70
CA SER A 2 65.69 -11.33 -0.96
C SER A 2 64.98 -10.06 -0.48
N MET A 3 65.61 -9.32 0.44
CA MET A 3 65.17 -7.98 0.82
C MET A 3 65.41 -7.03 -0.37
N SER A 4 64.39 -6.81 -1.19
CA SER A 4 64.43 -5.77 -2.22
C SER A 4 64.21 -4.42 -1.55
N ILE A 5 65.21 -3.55 -1.60
CA ILE A 5 65.20 -2.20 -0.98
C ILE A 5 64.28 -1.24 -1.76
N VAL A 6 63.98 -1.55 -3.03
CA VAL A 6 63.23 -0.66 -3.93
C VAL A 6 61.71 -0.84 -3.80
N THR A 7 61.23 -2.06 -3.54
CA THR A 7 59.79 -2.34 -3.39
C THR A 7 59.54 -3.10 -2.10
N ASN A 8 58.94 -2.43 -1.12
CA ASN A 8 58.55 -3.04 0.15
C ASN A 8 57.23 -3.81 0.01
N VAL A 9 57.34 -5.09 -0.32
CA VAL A 9 56.19 -5.99 -0.54
C VAL A 9 55.30 -6.10 0.70
N ASN A 10 55.87 -6.09 1.91
CA ASN A 10 55.10 -6.15 3.15
C ASN A 10 54.25 -4.88 3.36
N SER A 11 54.79 -3.71 3.01
CA SER A 11 54.03 -2.45 3.05
C SER A 11 52.91 -2.43 2.01
N LEU A 12 53.15 -2.93 0.80
CA LEU A 12 52.12 -3.08 -0.24
C LEU A 12 50.98 -4.01 0.21
N ILE A 13 51.31 -5.16 0.81
CA ILE A 13 50.29 -6.09 1.36
C ILE A 13 49.50 -5.43 2.50
N ALA A 14 50.17 -4.69 3.39
CA ALA A 14 49.49 -3.96 4.47
C ALA A 14 48.55 -2.87 3.92
N GLN A 15 48.96 -2.13 2.88
CA GLN A 15 48.12 -1.13 2.21
C GLN A 15 46.92 -1.76 1.51
N GLU A 16 47.09 -2.90 0.84
CA GLU A 16 45.98 -3.61 0.21
C GLU A 16 44.97 -4.14 1.23
N ASN A 17 45.44 -4.72 2.34
CA ASN A 17 44.57 -5.13 3.45
C ASN A 17 43.83 -3.94 4.08
N LEU A 18 44.48 -2.78 4.22
CA LEU A 18 43.82 -1.55 4.66
C LEU A 18 42.76 -1.08 3.66
N ARG A 19 43.02 -1.18 2.35
CA ARG A 19 42.05 -0.84 1.30
C ARG A 19 40.79 -1.71 1.40
N VAL A 20 40.97 -3.03 1.52
CA VAL A 20 39.88 -4.00 1.68
C VAL A 20 39.07 -3.71 2.95
N ASN A 21 39.73 -3.43 4.08
CA ASN A 21 39.06 -3.09 5.34
C ASN A 21 38.26 -1.78 5.24
N ASN A 22 38.79 -0.75 4.58
CA ASN A 22 38.07 0.50 4.36
C ASN A 22 36.82 0.30 3.48
N GLU A 23 36.91 -0.55 2.45
CA GLU A 23 35.75 -0.89 1.61
C GLU A 23 34.67 -1.64 2.42
N PHE A 24 35.07 -2.62 3.23
CA PHE A 24 34.16 -3.35 4.11
C PHE A 24 33.50 -2.44 5.14
N GLN A 25 34.27 -1.53 5.76
CA GLN A 25 33.75 -0.54 6.70
C GLN A 25 32.74 0.38 6.03
N SER A 26 33.05 0.88 4.82
CA SER A 26 32.16 1.76 4.07
C SER A 26 30.83 1.08 3.74
N ARG A 27 30.85 -0.18 3.28
CA ARG A 27 29.64 -0.99 3.05
C ARG A 27 28.85 -1.21 4.33
N THR A 28 29.53 -1.45 5.45
CA THR A 28 28.88 -1.64 6.76
C THR A 28 28.19 -0.37 7.24
N ILE A 29 28.84 0.78 7.12
CA ILE A 29 28.24 2.09 7.43
C ILE A 29 27.04 2.35 6.52
N GLN A 30 27.13 2.04 5.23
CA GLN A 30 26.02 2.21 4.29
C GLN A 30 24.81 1.32 4.64
N ARG A 31 25.01 0.08 5.07
CA ARG A 31 23.92 -0.79 5.55
C ARG A 31 23.35 -0.30 6.89
N LEU A 32 24.21 0.16 7.81
CA LEU A 32 23.77 0.70 9.11
C LEU A 32 22.93 1.97 8.96
N THR A 33 23.39 2.91 8.12
CA THR A 33 22.72 4.20 7.91
C THR A 33 21.40 4.07 7.15
N SER A 34 21.33 3.15 6.19
CA SER A 34 20.07 2.88 5.46
C SER A 34 19.11 1.98 6.23
N GLY A 35 19.61 1.18 7.17
CA GLY A 35 18.85 0.10 7.82
C GLY A 35 18.55 -1.08 6.89
N TYR A 36 18.98 -1.05 5.63
CA TYR A 36 18.75 -2.12 4.66
C TYR A 36 19.99 -3.02 4.55
N ARG A 37 19.75 -4.32 4.61
CA ARG A 37 20.82 -5.31 4.42
C ARG A 37 21.32 -5.36 2.97
N ILE A 38 20.42 -5.15 2.00
CA ILE A 38 20.71 -5.10 0.57
C ILE A 38 20.49 -3.66 0.12
N ASN A 39 21.56 -2.92 -0.18
CA ASN A 39 21.48 -1.50 -0.52
C ASN A 39 21.82 -1.22 -2.00
N SER A 40 22.38 -2.21 -2.72
CA SER A 40 22.70 -2.13 -4.14
C SER A 40 22.37 -3.45 -4.85
N SER A 41 21.95 -3.38 -6.11
CA SER A 41 21.72 -4.54 -6.98
C SER A 41 23.00 -5.33 -7.25
N GLY A 42 24.17 -4.70 -7.12
CA GLY A 42 25.46 -5.38 -7.26
C GLY A 42 25.86 -6.27 -6.08
N ASP A 43 25.17 -6.15 -4.93
CA ASP A 43 25.44 -6.92 -3.70
C ASP A 43 24.58 -8.19 -3.64
N ASP A 44 23.30 -8.09 -4.02
CA ASP A 44 22.37 -9.22 -4.15
C ASP A 44 21.19 -8.86 -5.07
N ALA A 45 21.33 -9.13 -6.38
CA ALA A 45 20.31 -8.81 -7.37
C ALA A 45 19.02 -9.62 -7.18
N ALA A 46 19.13 -10.89 -6.78
CA ALA A 46 17.97 -11.77 -6.60
C ALA A 46 17.19 -11.40 -5.34
N GLY A 47 17.88 -11.16 -4.22
CA GLY A 47 17.26 -10.69 -2.98
C GLY A 47 16.60 -9.33 -3.14
N LEU A 48 17.25 -8.40 -3.86
CA LEU A 48 16.66 -7.10 -4.17
C LEU A 48 15.41 -7.22 -5.07
N ALA A 49 15.42 -8.12 -6.06
CA ALA A 49 14.26 -8.35 -6.93
C ALA A 49 13.05 -8.87 -6.15
N VAL A 50 13.26 -9.84 -5.26
CA VAL A 50 12.20 -10.36 -4.39
C VAL A 50 11.70 -9.29 -3.41
N ALA A 51 12.61 -8.51 -2.81
CA ALA A 51 12.23 -7.41 -1.93
C ALA A 51 11.40 -6.33 -2.66
N ASN A 52 11.77 -5.99 -3.90
CA ASN A 52 10.98 -5.07 -4.73
C ASN A 52 9.62 -5.65 -5.11
N LYS A 53 9.54 -6.95 -5.40
CA LYS A 53 8.27 -7.63 -5.65
C LYS A 53 7.35 -7.51 -4.43
N PHE A 54 7.82 -7.87 -3.24
CA PHE A 54 7.01 -7.73 -2.02
C PHE A 54 6.63 -6.27 -1.73
N ARG A 55 7.52 -5.31 -2.00
CA ARG A 55 7.18 -3.89 -1.88
C ARG A 55 6.05 -3.48 -2.84
N SER A 56 6.06 -4.00 -4.06
CA SER A 56 4.99 -3.79 -5.04
C SER A 56 3.68 -4.43 -4.57
N ASP A 57 3.74 -5.71 -4.15
CA ASP A 57 2.57 -6.45 -3.66
C ASP A 57 1.92 -5.74 -2.46
N VAL A 58 2.73 -5.20 -1.52
CA VAL A 58 2.23 -4.42 -0.39
C VAL A 58 1.53 -3.14 -0.85
N ALA A 59 2.10 -2.40 -1.82
CA ALA A 59 1.49 -1.19 -2.34
C ALA A 59 0.16 -1.49 -3.06
N GLU A 60 0.10 -2.58 -3.84
CA GLU A 60 -1.10 -3.06 -4.51
C GLU A 60 -2.18 -3.45 -3.48
N LEU A 61 -1.83 -4.24 -2.47
CA LEU A 61 -2.75 -4.65 -1.41
C LEU A 61 -3.27 -3.44 -0.62
N GLN A 62 -2.44 -2.45 -0.32
CA GLN A 62 -2.88 -1.21 0.33
C GLN A 62 -3.89 -0.43 -0.53
N GLN A 63 -3.68 -0.38 -1.86
CA GLN A 63 -4.66 0.22 -2.75
C GLN A 63 -5.95 -0.62 -2.82
N GLY A 64 -5.83 -1.95 -2.86
CA GLY A 64 -6.97 -2.86 -2.81
C GLY A 64 -7.83 -2.67 -1.56
N ILE A 65 -7.20 -2.48 -0.39
CA ILE A 65 -7.90 -2.17 0.86
C ILE A 65 -8.65 -0.83 0.75
N ARG A 66 -8.03 0.22 0.18
CA ARG A 66 -8.71 1.50 -0.04
C ARG A 66 -9.93 1.34 -0.96
N ASN A 67 -9.75 0.66 -2.09
CA ASN A 67 -10.83 0.39 -3.05
C ASN A 67 -11.98 -0.40 -2.40
N ALA A 68 -11.67 -1.38 -1.54
CA ALA A 68 -12.67 -2.15 -0.81
C ALA A 68 -13.46 -1.27 0.17
N ASN A 69 -12.78 -0.37 0.90
CA ASN A 69 -13.44 0.57 1.80
C ASN A 69 -14.33 1.55 1.05
N ASP A 70 -13.90 2.04 -0.12
CA ASP A 70 -14.71 2.90 -0.98
C ASP A 70 -15.95 2.13 -1.50
N GLY A 71 -15.77 0.86 -1.88
CA GLY A 71 -16.87 -0.04 -2.22
C GLY A 71 -17.87 -0.21 -1.07
N ILE A 72 -17.39 -0.41 0.17
CA ILE A 72 -18.26 -0.48 1.35
C ILE A 72 -19.01 0.84 1.57
N SER A 73 -18.33 1.98 1.44
CA SER A 73 -18.95 3.30 1.61
C SER A 73 -20.06 3.53 0.57
N THR A 74 -19.81 3.20 -0.70
CA THR A 74 -20.84 3.30 -1.75
C THR A 74 -22.02 2.37 -1.48
N LEU A 75 -21.78 1.14 -1.04
CA LEU A 75 -22.85 0.21 -0.65
C LEU A 75 -23.68 0.74 0.52
N GLN A 76 -23.05 1.39 1.51
CA GLN A 76 -23.78 2.03 2.63
C GLN A 76 -24.65 3.19 2.17
N ILE A 77 -24.16 4.00 1.22
CA ILE A 77 -24.96 5.08 0.62
C ILE A 77 -26.16 4.50 -0.14
N ILE A 78 -25.94 3.42 -0.90
CA ILE A 78 -27.02 2.72 -1.62
C ILE A 78 -28.04 2.15 -0.63
N ASP A 79 -27.61 1.49 0.43
CA ASP A 79 -28.50 0.91 1.45
C ASP A 79 -29.35 1.99 2.15
N GLY A 80 -28.74 3.13 2.50
CA GLY A 80 -29.47 4.29 3.00
C GLY A 80 -30.49 4.84 2.00
N GLY A 81 -30.12 4.89 0.71
CA GLY A 81 -31.02 5.28 -0.38
C GLY A 81 -32.20 4.32 -0.53
N LEU A 82 -31.94 3.01 -0.53
CA LEU A 82 -32.97 1.97 -0.62
C LEU A 82 -33.92 2.00 0.58
N ASN A 83 -33.41 2.29 1.78
CA ASN A 83 -34.24 2.47 2.97
C ASN A 83 -35.24 3.63 2.79
N ASN A 84 -34.78 4.75 2.23
CA ASN A 84 -35.67 5.89 1.92
C ASN A 84 -36.71 5.53 0.85
N ILE A 85 -36.31 4.81 -0.20
CA ILE A 85 -37.24 4.32 -1.24
C ILE A 85 -38.30 3.40 -0.62
N SER A 86 -37.91 2.47 0.26
CA SER A 86 -38.86 1.59 0.95
C SER A 86 -39.89 2.39 1.75
N LYS A 87 -39.46 3.40 2.52
CA LYS A 87 -40.37 4.28 3.26
C LYS A 87 -41.31 5.05 2.34
N MET A 88 -40.83 5.52 1.18
CA MET A 88 -41.68 6.17 0.19
C MET A 88 -42.72 5.22 -0.39
N LEU A 89 -42.34 3.97 -0.69
CA LEU A 89 -43.26 2.95 -1.19
C LEU A 89 -44.33 2.59 -0.14
N ASP A 90 -43.97 2.46 1.13
CA ASP A 90 -44.92 2.26 2.21
C ASP A 90 -45.89 3.44 2.32
N ARG A 91 -45.38 4.67 2.25
CA ARG A 91 -46.21 5.88 2.26
C ARG A 91 -47.16 5.91 1.06
N LEU A 92 -46.67 5.63 -0.15
CA LEU A 92 -47.47 5.53 -1.36
C LEU A 92 -48.59 4.49 -1.21
N LYS A 93 -48.30 3.32 -0.64
CA LYS A 93 -49.31 2.28 -0.38
C LYS A 93 -50.38 2.77 0.60
N THR A 94 -49.99 3.49 1.65
CA THR A 94 -50.98 4.08 2.58
C THR A 94 -51.84 5.14 1.89
N LEU A 95 -51.26 6.01 1.05
CA LEU A 95 -51.97 7.01 0.27
C LEU A 95 -52.93 6.38 -0.74
N ALA A 96 -52.48 5.34 -1.44
CA ALA A 96 -53.30 4.60 -2.40
C ALA A 96 -54.53 3.98 -1.70
N THR A 97 -54.32 3.31 -0.56
CA THR A 97 -55.40 2.75 0.25
C THR A 97 -56.36 3.83 0.76
N GLN A 98 -55.83 4.96 1.23
CA GLN A 98 -56.64 6.09 1.67
C GLN A 98 -57.49 6.66 0.53
N SER A 99 -56.93 6.78 -0.68
CA SER A 99 -57.61 7.31 -1.87
C SER A 99 -58.69 6.38 -2.44
N ALA A 100 -58.60 5.08 -2.14
CA ALA A 100 -59.55 4.05 -2.54
C ALA A 100 -60.72 3.88 -1.54
N SER A 101 -60.66 4.51 -0.36
CA SER A 101 -61.73 4.47 0.63
C SER A 101 -62.93 5.34 0.20
N ALA A 102 -64.15 4.82 0.37
CA ALA A 102 -65.39 5.45 -0.09
C ALA A 102 -65.72 6.80 0.59
N THR A 103 -65.09 7.11 1.73
CA THR A 103 -65.31 8.35 2.49
C THR A 103 -64.27 9.44 2.17
N PHE A 104 -63.39 9.22 1.19
CA PHE A 104 -62.33 10.18 0.85
C PHE A 104 -62.89 11.39 0.09
N SER A 105 -62.99 12.53 0.78
CA SER A 105 -63.49 13.82 0.25
C SER A 105 -62.36 14.82 -0.12
N GLY A 106 -61.09 14.40 -0.07
CA GLY A 106 -59.93 15.26 -0.32
C GLY A 106 -59.56 15.40 -1.81
N ASN A 107 -58.87 16.49 -2.17
CA ASN A 107 -58.43 16.73 -3.54
C ASN A 107 -57.27 15.78 -3.93
N ARG A 108 -57.46 14.98 -4.98
CA ARG A 108 -56.48 14.01 -5.48
C ARG A 108 -55.25 14.65 -6.15
N THR A 109 -55.28 15.94 -6.46
CA THR A 109 -54.17 16.64 -7.15
C THR A 109 -53.20 17.37 -6.22
N THR A 110 -53.43 17.37 -4.91
CA THR A 110 -52.58 18.05 -3.92
C THR A 110 -51.85 17.09 -2.97
N LEU A 111 -51.77 15.80 -3.33
CA LEU A 111 -51.03 14.76 -2.61
C LEU A 111 -49.69 14.48 -3.28
#